data_AF-A0A8E2LCP1-F1
#
_entry.id   AF-A0A8E2LCP1-F1
#
_cell.length_a   1.000
_cell.length_b   1.000
_cell.length_c   1.000
_cell.angle_alpha   90.00
_cell.angle_beta   90.00
_cell.angle_gamma   90.00
#
_symmetry.space_group_name_H-M   'P 1'
#
loop_
_entity.id
_entity.type
_entity.pdbx_description
1 polymer ?
#
loop_
_entity_poly.entity_id
_entity_poly.type
_entity_poly.pdbx_seq_one_letter_code
_entity_poly.pdbx_strand_id
1 'polypeptide(L)' 'MSGILFCLFFISGCFFIGMILAFLKFQRPGVYPPKRILKQRMIVLGSGGLISMLLSLFLLMVIR' A
#
# COMPACT_ATOMS: atom_id res chain seq x y z
N MET A 1 10.79 -20.84 2.80
CA MET A 1 10.28 -19.62 3.46
C MET A 1 10.58 -18.34 2.67
N SER A 2 11.71 -18.24 1.96
CA SER A 2 12.08 -17.02 1.21
C SER A 2 11.09 -16.60 0.10
N GLY A 3 10.46 -17.55 -0.60
CA GLY A 3 9.46 -17.22 -1.63
C GLY A 3 8.21 -16.51 -1.06
N ILE A 4 7.76 -16.89 0.13
CA ILE A 4 6.59 -16.27 0.78
C ILE A 4 6.91 -14.83 1.19
N LEU A 5 8.10 -14.60 1.75
CA LEU A 5 8.59 -13.27 2.09
C LEU A 5 8.69 -12.37 0.85
N PHE A 6 9.19 -12.91 -0.27
CA PHE A 6 9.24 -12.19 -1.54
C PHE A 6 7.83 -11.79 -2.03
N CYS A 7 6.87 -12.71 -2.01
CA CYS A 7 5.49 -12.42 -2.38
C CYS A 7 4.86 -11.34 -1.50
N LEU A 8 5.04 -11.41 -0.18
CA LEU A 8 4.49 -10.42 0.75
C LEU A 8 5.11 -9.03 0.54
N PHE A 9 6.43 -8.96 0.33
CA PHE A 9 7.10 -7.71 -0.03
C PHE A 9 6.59 -7.15 -1.35
N PHE A 10 6.43 -8.00 -2.37
CA PHE A 10 5.92 -7.59 -3.67
C PHE A 10 4.49 -7.03 -3.58
N ILE A 11 3.61 -7.71 -2.83
CA ILE A 11 2.23 -7.26 -2.57
C ILE A 11 2.23 -5.91 -1.85
N SER A 12 3.08 -5.70 -0.85
CA SER A 12 3.21 -4.40 -0.17
C SER A 12 3.60 -3.29 -1.16
N GLY A 13 4.53 -3.59 -2.09
CA GLY A 13 4.92 -2.67 -3.16
C GLY A 13 3.76 -2.29 -4.06
N CYS A 14 2.93 -3.25 -4.48
CA CYS A 14 1.72 -2.98 -5.26
C CYS A 14 0.72 -2.08 -4.51
N PHE A 15 0.55 -2.27 -3.21
CA PHE A 15 -0.31 -1.39 -2.39
C PHE A 15 0.20 0.05 -2.37
N PHE A 16 1.51 0.26 -2.20
CA PHE A 16 2.12 1.59 -2.25
C PHE A 16 1.99 2.25 -3.63
N ILE A 17 2.19 1.50 -4.72
CA ILE A 17 1.97 2.02 -6.07
C ILE A 17 0.51 2.47 -6.25
N GLY A 18 -0.45 1.65 -5.81
CA GLY A 18 -1.87 2.01 -5.83
C GLY A 18 -2.16 3.29 -5.03
N MET A 19 -1.54 3.45 -3.85
CA MET A 19 -1.66 4.66 -3.04
C MET A 19 -1.09 5.89 -3.76
N ILE A 20 0.08 5.79 -4.39
CA ILE A 20 0.72 6.89 -5.14
C ILE A 20 -0.18 7.31 -6.32
N LEU A 21 -0.75 6.35 -7.05
CA LEU A 21 -1.69 6.64 -8.14
C LEU A 21 -2.95 7.36 -7.64
N ALA A 22 -3.48 6.96 -6.48
CA ALA A 22 -4.61 7.64 -5.84
C ALA A 22 -4.24 9.06 -5.36
N PHE A 23 -3.00 9.24 -4.86
CA PHE A 23 -2.47 10.54 -4.46
C PHE A 23 -2.30 11.50 -5.64
N LEU A 24 -1.78 11.01 -6.75
CA LEU A 24 -1.62 11.81 -7.96
C LEU A 24 -2.98 12.28 -8.50
N LYS A 25 -4.02 11.42 -8.40
CA LYS A 25 -5.41 11.80 -8.73
C LYS A 25 -5.99 12.79 -7.72
N PHE A 26 -5.63 12.70 -6.44
CA PHE A 26 -6.11 13.62 -5.39
C PHE A 26 -5.60 15.06 -5.58
N GLN A 27 -4.38 15.23 -6.10
CA GLN A 27 -3.82 16.56 -6.37
C GLN A 27 -4.53 17.31 -7.51
N ARG A 28 -5.22 16.61 -8.41
CA ARG A 28 -5.90 17.27 -9.55
C ARG A 28 -7.19 17.99 -9.10
N PRO A 29 -7.37 19.28 -9.44
CA PRO A 29 -8.58 20.03 -9.12
C PRO A 29 -9.75 19.64 -10.05
N GLY A 30 -10.98 19.68 -9.53
CA GLY A 30 -12.20 19.46 -10.33
C GLY A 30 -12.46 18.02 -10.79
N VAL A 31 -11.74 17.03 -10.25
CA VAL A 31 -11.80 15.65 -10.73
C VAL A 31 -12.86 14.83 -9.98
N TYR A 32 -13.70 14.12 -10.73
CA TYR A 32 -14.49 12.99 -10.22
C TYR A 32 -13.63 11.71 -10.25
N PRO A 33 -13.62 10.87 -9.21
CA PRO A 33 -14.46 10.87 -8.01
C PRO A 33 -14.08 11.93 -6.96
N PRO A 34 -14.99 12.32 -6.06
CA PRO A 34 -14.75 13.38 -5.06
C PRO A 34 -13.56 13.09 -4.13
N LYS A 35 -12.87 14.15 -3.70
CA LYS A 35 -11.64 14.11 -2.90
C LYS A 35 -11.73 13.26 -1.62
N ARG A 36 -12.92 13.16 -1.00
CA ARG A 36 -13.14 12.32 0.18
C ARG A 36 -12.93 10.83 -0.12
N ILE A 37 -13.40 10.35 -1.27
CA ILE A 37 -13.26 8.95 -1.69
C ILE A 37 -11.81 8.63 -2.05
N LEU A 38 -11.14 9.56 -2.74
CA LEU A 38 -9.69 9.46 -3.00
C LEU A 38 -8.88 9.40 -1.71
N LYS A 39 -9.24 10.22 -0.71
CA LYS A 39 -8.60 10.19 0.62
C LYS A 39 -8.79 8.85 1.31
N GLN A 40 -10.01 8.30 1.31
CA GLN A 40 -10.27 6.97 1.86
C GLN A 40 -9.45 5.88 1.14
N ARG A 41 -9.38 5.92 -0.20
CA ARG A 41 -8.57 4.97 -0.98
C ARG A 41 -7.09 5.05 -0.62
N MET A 42 -6.53 6.26 -0.50
CA MET A 42 -5.15 6.44 -0.06
C MET A 42 -4.92 5.87 1.34
N ILE A 43 -5.84 6.11 2.28
CA ILE A 43 -5.73 5.58 3.65
C ILE A 43 -5.79 4.05 3.66
N VAL A 44 -6.72 3.45 2.92
CA VAL A 44 -6.87 1.98 2.85
C VAL A 44 -5.64 1.34 2.17
N LEU A 45 -5.20 1.89 1.04
CA LEU A 45 -4.03 1.36 0.32
C LEU A 45 -2.73 1.58 1.10
N GLY A 46 -2.58 2.75 1.73
CA GLY A 46 -1.43 3.07 2.56
C GLY A 46 -1.36 2.21 3.82
N SER A 47 -2.47 2.08 4.56
CA SER A 47 -2.53 1.23 5.76
C SER A 47 -2.34 -0.26 5.42
N GLY A 48 -2.96 -0.76 4.35
CA GLY A 48 -2.75 -2.13 3.88
C GLY A 48 -1.30 -2.41 3.45
N GLY A 49 -0.68 -1.48 2.74
CA GLY A 49 0.74 -1.56 2.37
C GLY A 49 1.66 -1.56 3.60
N LEU A 50 1.37 -0.70 4.58
CA LEU A 50 2.17 -0.58 5.80
C LEU A 50 2.03 -1.83 6.69
N ILE A 51 0.82 -2.36 6.86
CA ILE A 51 0.57 -3.60 7.60
C ILE A 51 1.26 -4.79 6.95
N SER A 52 1.13 -4.95 5.63
CA SER A 52 1.77 -6.06 4.91
C SER A 52 3.30 -5.98 4.95
N MET A 53 3.86 -4.76 4.88
CA MET A 53 5.30 -4.53 5.02
C MET A 53 5.80 -4.85 6.45
N LEU A 54 5.09 -4.38 7.48
CA LEU A 54 5.43 -4.69 8.89
C LEU A 54 5.36 -6.19 9.16
N LEU A 55 4.33 -6.87 8.66
CA LEU A 55 4.17 -8.31 8.80
C LEU A 55 5.33 -9.06 8.12
N SER A 56 5.73 -8.61 6.93
CA SER A 56 6.88 -9.19 6.20
C SER A 56 8.19 -9.01 6.97
N LEU A 57 8.40 -7.82 7.52
CA LEU A 57 9.58 -7.50 8.35
C LEU A 57 9.62 -8.35 9.62
N PHE A 58 8.48 -8.50 10.29
CA PHE A 58 8.37 -9.33 11.48
C PHE A 58 8.70 -10.80 11.16
N LEU A 59 8.09 -11.36 10.11
CA LEU A 59 8.38 -12.72 9.65
C LEU A 59 9.85 -12.90 9.28
N LEU A 60 10.46 -11.93 8.59
CA LEU A 60 11.87 -11.95 8.26
C LEU A 60 12.76 -11.97 9.51
N MET A 61 12.38 -11.22 10.55
CA MET A 61 13.12 -11.17 11.82
C MET A 61 13.00 -12.46 12.62
N VAL A 62 11.84 -13.11 12.60
CA VAL A 62 11.58 -14.37 13.32
C VAL A 62 12.25 -15.57 12.65
N ILE A 63 12.33 -15.56 11.31
CA ILE A 63 12.89 -16.68 10.52
C ILE A 63 14.42 -16.63 10.44
N ARG A 64 15.01 -15.46 10.70
CA ARG A 64 16.46 -15.24 10.71
C ARG A 64 17.09 -15.72 12.01
#